data_AF-C1EI78-F1
#
_entry.id   AF-C1EI78-F1
#
_cell.length_a   1.000
_cell.length_b   1.000
_cell.length_c   1.000
_cell.angle_alpha   90.00
_cell.angle_beta   90.00
_cell.angle_gamma   90.00
#
_symmetry.space_group_name_H-M   'P 1'
#
loop_
_entity.id
_entity.type
_entity.pdbx_description
1 polymer ?
#
loop_
_entity_poly.entity_id
_entity_poly.type
_entity_poly.pdbx_seq_one_letter_code
_entity_poly.pdbx_strand_id
1 'polypeptide(L)'
;MDEALGMRAGPLPRGVHALVEDEIAAGGGFVLAHLLARALGRRDDDDDDDGGVEEGGGGQRRASPRVCLVCAEQDFAHHARVMGKLGRNLRADVSSGALAVVDALTTPFAWCANPGASGLSRGKMGGVEAHTRRADASGLDGARDLFRAIARALGDDDDDGDAVVVFDSLNALADGEPTAADADRAVPSLLASVSSLRRGRTAIVALAHRDACAWDGRGWLDAARRRADVVVSCRALTTGHAADVHGHVSAEHRTGRMIKTTTNGAAAPRRVDARFRLTELGPKVSRVHV
;
A
#
# COMPACT_ATOMS: atom_id res chain seq x y z
N MET A 1 -4.07 13.90 -10.00
CA MET A 1 -4.68 13.44 -8.72
C MET A 1 -4.12 14.20 -7.53
N ASP A 2 -2.79 14.24 -7.34
CA ASP A 2 -2.17 14.93 -6.19
C ASP A 2 -2.66 16.36 -6.01
N GLU A 3 -2.62 17.16 -7.10
CA GLU A 3 -3.12 18.52 -7.06
C GLU A 3 -4.60 18.58 -6.64
N ALA A 4 -5.45 17.75 -7.24
CA ALA A 4 -6.88 17.74 -6.92
C ALA A 4 -7.12 17.41 -5.43
N LEU A 5 -6.34 16.51 -4.85
CA LEU A 5 -6.44 16.11 -3.43
C LEU A 5 -5.61 16.98 -2.48
N GLY A 6 -4.94 18.02 -2.99
CA GLY A 6 -4.06 18.87 -2.18
C GLY A 6 -2.84 18.14 -1.62
N MET A 7 -2.45 17.02 -2.24
CA MET A 7 -1.26 16.28 -1.87
C MET A 7 0.00 16.90 -2.48
N ARG A 8 1.12 16.84 -1.75
CA ARG A 8 2.44 17.15 -2.32
C ARG A 8 2.73 16.21 -3.49
N ALA A 9 3.32 16.74 -4.55
CA ALA A 9 3.76 15.96 -5.70
C ALA A 9 5.03 15.15 -5.36
N GLY A 10 5.35 14.18 -6.21
CA GLY A 10 6.58 13.39 -6.12
C GLY A 10 6.50 12.22 -5.13
N PRO A 11 7.66 11.66 -4.73
CA PRO A 11 7.74 10.51 -3.83
C PRO A 11 7.01 10.69 -2.49
N LEU A 12 6.55 9.58 -1.94
CA LEU A 12 5.95 9.53 -0.62
C LEU A 12 6.98 9.94 0.46
N PRO A 13 6.64 10.82 1.42
CA PRO A 13 7.55 11.14 2.53
C PRO A 13 8.00 9.87 3.26
N ARG A 14 9.22 9.89 3.80
CA ARG A 14 9.78 8.78 4.60
C ARG A 14 8.86 8.45 5.76
N GLY A 15 8.58 7.17 6.03
CA GLY A 15 7.74 6.79 7.17
C GLY A 15 6.31 7.36 7.15
N VAL A 16 5.78 7.78 5.98
CA VAL A 16 4.41 8.31 5.88
C VAL A 16 3.39 7.17 5.91
N HIS A 17 2.23 7.42 6.51
CA HIS A 17 1.10 6.48 6.49
C HIS A 17 -0.05 7.06 5.67
N ALA A 18 -0.38 6.44 4.54
CA ALA A 18 -1.54 6.77 3.72
C ALA A 18 -2.57 5.63 3.80
N LEU A 19 -3.78 5.96 4.23
CA LEU A 19 -4.91 5.04 4.22
C LEU A 19 -5.88 5.46 3.12
N VAL A 20 -6.15 4.56 2.18
CA VAL A 20 -7.23 4.67 1.21
C VAL A 20 -8.41 3.90 1.76
N GLU A 21 -9.52 4.58 1.96
CA GLU A 21 -10.77 3.98 2.35
C GLU A 21 -11.76 4.13 1.21
N ASP A 22 -12.49 3.08 0.90
CA ASP A 22 -13.53 3.16 -0.10
C ASP A 22 -14.80 2.45 0.33
N GLU A 23 -15.88 2.78 -0.36
CA GLU A 23 -17.02 1.91 -0.52
C GLU A 23 -16.72 0.99 -1.71
N ILE A 24 -17.04 -0.30 -1.62
CA ILE A 24 -16.80 -1.26 -2.73
C ILE A 24 -17.39 -0.72 -4.05
N ALA A 25 -18.57 -0.10 -3.97
CA ALA A 25 -19.23 0.50 -5.13
C ALA A 25 -18.48 1.68 -5.76
N ALA A 26 -17.61 2.36 -5.00
CA ALA A 26 -16.79 3.48 -5.46
C ALA A 26 -15.47 3.02 -6.10
N GLY A 27 -14.92 1.90 -5.62
CA GLY A 27 -13.70 1.29 -6.13
C GLY A 27 -12.45 2.18 -5.97
N GLY A 28 -11.95 2.34 -4.75
CA GLY A 28 -10.79 3.16 -4.38
C GLY A 28 -9.44 2.65 -4.89
N GLY A 29 -9.39 1.50 -5.57
CA GLY A 29 -8.17 0.92 -6.13
C GLY A 29 -7.41 1.84 -7.09
N PHE A 30 -8.07 2.81 -7.74
CA PHE A 30 -7.39 3.81 -8.58
C PHE A 30 -6.50 4.77 -7.76
N VAL A 31 -6.86 5.06 -6.50
CA VAL A 31 -6.03 5.85 -5.58
C VAL A 31 -4.86 5.02 -5.11
N LEU A 32 -5.08 3.75 -4.76
CA LEU A 32 -4.01 2.82 -4.40
C LEU A 32 -2.98 2.70 -5.54
N ALA A 33 -3.43 2.51 -6.77
CA ALA A 33 -2.58 2.45 -7.96
C ALA A 33 -1.78 3.75 -8.18
N HIS A 34 -2.40 4.92 -7.96
CA HIS A 34 -1.70 6.21 -8.03
C HIS A 34 -0.60 6.32 -6.96
N LEU A 35 -0.86 5.92 -5.73
CA LEU A 35 0.13 5.95 -4.64
C LEU A 35 1.25 4.91 -4.85
N LEU A 36 0.94 3.73 -5.40
CA LEU A 36 1.94 2.74 -5.82
C LEU A 36 2.84 3.29 -6.94
N ALA A 37 2.27 3.96 -7.95
CA ALA A 37 3.03 4.64 -8.99
C ALA A 37 4.01 5.68 -8.40
N ARG A 38 3.56 6.45 -7.41
CA ARG A 38 4.40 7.42 -6.69
C ARG A 38 5.52 6.76 -5.90
N ALA A 39 5.24 5.65 -5.22
CA ALA A 39 6.24 4.90 -4.46
C ALA A 39 7.37 4.42 -5.37
N LEU A 40 7.01 3.85 -6.51
CA LEU A 40 7.95 3.34 -7.51
C LEU A 40 8.58 4.45 -8.38
N GLY A 41 8.16 5.70 -8.23
CA GLY A 41 8.71 6.86 -8.94
C GLY A 41 9.99 7.43 -8.32
N ARG A 42 10.42 6.91 -7.16
CA ARG A 42 11.75 7.19 -6.60
C ARG A 42 12.80 6.60 -7.53
N ARG A 43 13.57 7.44 -8.22
CA ARG A 43 14.82 7.04 -8.87
C ARG A 43 15.97 7.12 -7.87
N ASP A 44 17.04 6.39 -8.16
CA ASP A 44 18.29 6.39 -7.41
C ASP A 44 19.09 7.70 -7.53
N ASP A 45 18.51 8.74 -8.15
CA ASP A 45 19.11 10.06 -8.36
C ASP A 45 19.31 10.88 -7.06
N ASP A 46 19.00 10.33 -5.88
CA ASP A 46 19.29 10.93 -4.56
C ASP A 46 20.62 10.41 -3.96
N ASP A 47 21.36 9.52 -4.66
CA ASP A 47 22.70 9.05 -4.26
C ASP A 47 23.85 9.91 -4.85
N ASP A 48 23.56 11.12 -5.34
CA ASP A 48 24.56 12.13 -5.77
C ASP A 48 25.00 13.04 -4.60
N ASP A 49 25.43 12.47 -3.47
CA ASP A 49 26.20 13.20 -2.44
C ASP A 49 27.04 12.25 -1.55
N ASP A 50 28.09 11.63 -2.11
CA ASP A 50 29.44 11.72 -1.52
C ASP A 50 30.50 11.19 -2.52
N GLY A 51 31.52 11.99 -2.79
CA GLY A 51 32.60 11.71 -3.74
C GLY A 51 33.62 10.69 -3.20
N GLY A 52 33.22 9.42 -3.10
CA GLY A 52 34.11 8.32 -2.73
C GLY A 52 34.63 7.55 -3.95
N VAL A 53 35.93 7.67 -4.24
CA VAL A 53 36.63 6.84 -5.23
C VAL A 53 36.73 5.41 -4.67
N GLU A 54 35.89 4.48 -5.14
CA GLU A 54 36.12 3.05 -4.91
C GLU A 54 36.62 2.37 -6.19
N GLU A 55 37.95 2.18 -6.25
CA GLU A 55 38.57 1.14 -7.05
C GLU A 55 38.31 -0.24 -6.40
N GLY A 56 37.63 -1.13 -7.12
CA GLY A 56 37.81 -2.58 -6.97
C GLY A 56 36.61 -3.38 -6.46
N GLY A 57 36.28 -4.44 -7.22
CA GLY A 57 35.51 -5.59 -6.70
C GLY A 57 34.10 -5.74 -7.27
N GLY A 58 33.99 -6.33 -8.47
CA GLY A 58 32.73 -6.71 -9.10
C GLY A 58 31.98 -7.81 -8.34
N GLY A 59 31.25 -7.43 -7.30
CA GLY A 59 30.10 -8.15 -6.79
C GLY A 59 28.90 -7.25 -6.97
N GLN A 60 28.07 -7.51 -7.98
CA GLN A 60 26.87 -6.72 -8.25
C GLN A 60 25.88 -6.97 -7.11
N ARG A 61 26.01 -6.24 -6.00
CA ARG A 61 25.05 -6.21 -4.89
C ARG A 61 23.75 -5.74 -5.50
N ARG A 62 22.83 -6.68 -5.71
CA ARG A 62 21.50 -6.40 -6.21
C ARG A 62 20.83 -5.53 -5.15
N ALA A 63 20.56 -4.26 -5.48
CA ALA A 63 19.91 -3.34 -4.55
C ALA A 63 18.61 -3.95 -4.00
N SER A 64 18.37 -3.77 -2.71
CA SER A 64 17.14 -4.17 -2.03
C SER A 64 15.95 -3.48 -2.69
N PRO A 65 14.80 -4.17 -2.87
CA PRO A 65 13.62 -3.51 -3.40
C PRO A 65 13.14 -2.42 -2.44
N ARG A 66 12.97 -1.21 -2.97
CA ARG A 66 12.47 -0.05 -2.23
C ARG A 66 10.96 -0.10 -2.03
N VAL A 67 10.23 -0.91 -2.80
CA VAL A 67 8.78 -1.03 -2.71
C VAL A 67 8.38 -2.49 -2.57
N CYS A 68 7.47 -2.79 -1.64
CA CYS A 68 6.85 -4.09 -1.47
C CYS A 68 5.33 -3.98 -1.62
N LEU A 69 4.75 -4.70 -2.58
CA LEU A 69 3.31 -4.84 -2.75
C LEU A 69 2.83 -6.13 -2.09
N VAL A 70 1.87 -6.02 -1.17
CA VAL A 70 1.20 -7.13 -0.50
C VAL A 70 -0.16 -7.34 -1.16
N CYS A 71 -0.26 -8.43 -1.91
CA CYS A 71 -1.46 -8.85 -2.65
C CYS A 71 -2.29 -9.78 -1.77
N ALA A 72 -3.23 -9.26 -1.00
CA ALA A 72 -4.11 -10.01 -0.11
C ALA A 72 -5.54 -10.18 -0.65
N GLU A 73 -5.99 -9.31 -1.55
CA GLU A 73 -7.33 -9.31 -2.13
C GLU A 73 -7.31 -9.52 -3.65
N GLN A 74 -6.44 -8.81 -4.38
CA GLN A 74 -6.22 -9.02 -5.80
C GLN A 74 -4.87 -9.69 -6.07
N ASP A 75 -4.81 -10.49 -7.14
CA ASP A 75 -3.55 -11.09 -7.57
C ASP A 75 -2.60 -10.05 -8.20
N PHE A 76 -1.31 -10.39 -8.30
CA PHE A 76 -0.33 -9.51 -8.93
C PHE A 76 -0.67 -9.20 -10.40
N ALA A 77 -1.31 -10.13 -11.11
CA ALA A 77 -1.68 -9.94 -12.51
C ALA A 77 -2.72 -8.82 -12.67
N HIS A 78 -3.63 -8.66 -11.71
CA HIS A 78 -4.56 -7.56 -11.62
C HIS A 78 -3.82 -6.23 -11.55
N HIS A 79 -2.93 -6.06 -10.56
CA HIS A 79 -2.17 -4.82 -10.41
C HIS A 79 -1.30 -4.53 -11.63
N ALA A 80 -0.67 -5.56 -12.22
CA ALA A 80 0.12 -5.38 -13.44
C ALA A 80 -0.73 -4.89 -14.62
N ARG A 81 -1.98 -5.35 -14.77
CA ARG A 81 -2.91 -4.84 -15.80
C ARG A 81 -3.34 -3.40 -15.51
N VAL A 82 -3.70 -3.08 -14.27
CA VAL A 82 -4.12 -1.74 -13.87
C VAL A 82 -2.99 -0.73 -14.08
N MET A 83 -1.79 -1.04 -13.60
CA MET A 83 -0.62 -0.16 -13.76
C MET A 83 -0.18 -0.05 -15.22
N GLY A 84 -0.36 -1.11 -16.03
CA GLY A 84 -0.12 -1.05 -17.48
C GLY A 84 -0.99 0.00 -18.18
N LYS A 85 -2.25 0.15 -17.76
CA LYS A 85 -3.14 1.23 -18.25
C LYS A 85 -2.67 2.63 -17.83
N LEU A 86 -1.95 2.72 -16.72
CA LEU A 86 -1.32 3.95 -16.23
C LEU A 86 0.08 4.17 -16.82
N GLY A 87 0.49 3.37 -17.82
CA GLY A 87 1.78 3.50 -18.49
C GLY A 87 2.97 2.93 -17.72
N ARG A 88 2.74 2.09 -16.69
CA ARG A 88 3.82 1.47 -15.89
C ARG A 88 3.82 -0.05 -15.98
N ASN A 89 4.99 -0.62 -16.27
CA ASN A 89 5.17 -2.07 -16.38
C ASN A 89 5.68 -2.68 -15.06
N LEU A 90 4.76 -3.13 -14.18
CA LEU A 90 5.15 -3.74 -12.91
C LEU A 90 6.01 -5.01 -13.06
N ARG A 91 5.89 -5.75 -14.16
CA ARG A 91 6.75 -6.93 -14.37
C ARG A 91 8.19 -6.51 -14.59
N ALA A 92 8.42 -5.40 -15.27
CA ALA A 92 9.74 -4.81 -15.40
C ALA A 92 10.27 -4.36 -14.04
N ASP A 93 9.44 -3.68 -13.23
CA ASP A 93 9.80 -3.26 -11.87
C ASP A 93 10.17 -4.45 -10.96
N VAL A 94 9.48 -5.59 -11.08
CA VAL A 94 9.86 -6.82 -10.36
C VAL A 94 11.18 -7.39 -10.88
N SER A 95 11.35 -7.44 -12.22
CA SER A 95 12.57 -8.00 -12.81
C SER A 95 13.84 -7.19 -12.48
N SER A 96 13.71 -5.86 -12.42
CA SER A 96 14.80 -4.95 -12.04
C SER A 96 15.10 -4.98 -10.54
N GLY A 97 14.18 -5.51 -9.73
CA GLY A 97 14.28 -5.49 -8.27
C GLY A 97 13.78 -4.19 -7.64
N ALA A 98 13.13 -3.28 -8.39
CA ALA A 98 12.52 -2.08 -7.82
C ALA A 98 11.24 -2.39 -7.00
N LEU A 99 10.55 -3.49 -7.36
CA LEU A 99 9.33 -3.96 -6.70
C LEU A 99 9.49 -5.40 -6.22
N ALA A 100 9.29 -5.60 -4.91
CA ALA A 100 8.99 -6.90 -4.33
C ALA A 100 7.48 -7.12 -4.29
N VAL A 101 7.06 -8.39 -4.41
CA VAL A 101 5.66 -8.79 -4.29
C VAL A 101 5.56 -9.91 -3.27
N VAL A 102 4.73 -9.69 -2.26
CA VAL A 102 4.31 -10.70 -1.30
C VAL A 102 2.88 -11.09 -1.66
N ASP A 103 2.71 -12.31 -2.15
CA ASP A 103 1.40 -12.89 -2.38
C ASP A 103 0.83 -13.38 -1.05
N ALA A 104 -0.26 -12.76 -0.61
CA ALA A 104 -1.04 -13.08 0.59
C ALA A 104 -2.45 -13.59 0.23
N LEU A 105 -2.68 -13.91 -1.05
CA LEU A 105 -3.96 -14.35 -1.61
C LEU A 105 -3.92 -15.82 -2.09
N THR A 106 -2.90 -16.20 -2.87
CA THR A 106 -2.86 -17.52 -3.54
C THR A 106 -2.20 -18.58 -2.68
N THR A 107 -2.60 -19.85 -2.82
CA THR A 107 -1.99 -20.95 -2.04
C THR A 107 -0.48 -21.08 -2.31
N PRO A 108 0.34 -21.36 -1.28
CA PRO A 108 -0.07 -21.68 0.10
C PRO A 108 -0.28 -20.46 1.04
N PHE A 109 -0.49 -19.26 0.47
CA PHE A 109 -0.78 -17.96 1.11
C PHE A 109 -2.24 -17.53 1.10
N ALA A 110 -3.19 -18.45 1.19
CA ALA A 110 -4.53 -17.99 1.50
C ALA A 110 -4.52 -17.56 2.98
N TRP A 111 -4.44 -16.26 3.25
CA TRP A 111 -4.61 -15.69 4.59
C TRP A 111 -5.91 -16.21 5.24
N CYS A 112 -6.91 -16.50 4.40
CA CYS A 112 -8.19 -17.13 4.73
C CYS A 112 -8.23 -18.67 4.57
N ALA A 113 -7.14 -19.37 4.23
CA ALA A 113 -7.18 -20.83 4.10
C ALA A 113 -7.17 -21.48 5.47
N ASN A 114 -8.19 -22.32 5.67
CA ASN A 114 -8.22 -23.27 6.78
C ASN A 114 -6.92 -24.10 6.80
N PRO A 115 -6.31 -24.31 7.99
CA PRO A 115 -5.03 -24.98 8.16
C PRO A 115 -4.95 -26.46 7.73
N GLY A 116 -6.01 -27.00 7.12
CA GLY A 116 -6.11 -28.40 6.69
C GLY A 116 -5.74 -28.69 5.23
N ALA A 117 -5.40 -27.68 4.42
CA ALA A 117 -5.17 -27.88 2.99
C ALA A 117 -3.79 -27.37 2.53
N SER A 118 -2.98 -28.31 2.05
CA SER A 118 -1.71 -28.14 1.32
C SER A 118 -0.45 -27.91 2.15
N GLY A 119 0.25 -29.03 2.42
CA GLY A 119 1.70 -29.03 2.47
C GLY A 119 2.23 -29.06 1.04
N LEU A 120 2.62 -27.91 0.48
CA LEU A 120 3.35 -27.85 -0.78
C LEU A 120 4.46 -26.80 -0.74
N SER A 121 5.53 -27.15 -1.45
CA SER A 121 6.88 -26.61 -1.41
C SER A 121 7.00 -25.11 -1.69
N ARG A 122 8.03 -24.53 -1.06
CA ARG A 122 8.62 -23.22 -1.30
C ARG A 122 9.10 -23.15 -2.77
N GLY A 123 8.60 -22.19 -3.54
CA GLY A 123 9.00 -21.99 -4.95
C GLY A 123 8.92 -20.52 -5.33
N LYS A 124 9.99 -19.99 -5.91
CA LYS A 124 10.07 -18.63 -6.46
C LYS A 124 9.63 -18.68 -7.92
N MET A 125 8.35 -18.44 -8.20
CA MET A 125 7.88 -18.34 -9.59
C MET A 125 7.89 -16.87 -10.00
N GLY A 126 8.72 -16.51 -10.99
CA GLY A 126 8.69 -15.19 -11.61
C GLY A 126 9.11 -14.00 -10.73
N GLY A 127 9.87 -14.22 -9.65
CA GLY A 127 10.31 -13.14 -8.75
C GLY A 127 9.34 -12.78 -7.63
N VAL A 128 8.21 -13.47 -7.54
CA VAL A 128 7.26 -13.38 -6.42
C VAL A 128 7.73 -14.34 -5.32
N GLU A 129 7.87 -13.84 -4.09
CA GLU A 129 8.22 -14.68 -2.95
C GLU A 129 6.94 -15.14 -2.23
N ALA A 130 6.81 -16.46 -2.07
CA ALA A 130 5.65 -17.11 -1.47
C ALA A 130 6.03 -17.65 -0.07
N HIS A 131 5.28 -17.37 1.01
CA HIS A 131 5.70 -17.59 2.43
C HIS A 131 4.68 -18.18 3.45
N THR A 132 4.68 -19.51 3.69
CA THR A 132 3.56 -20.30 4.30
C THR A 132 3.08 -19.82 5.68
N ARG A 133 1.78 -19.47 5.84
CA ARG A 133 1.14 -19.35 7.18
C ARG A 133 1.15 -20.74 7.80
N ARG A 134 1.66 -20.88 9.03
CA ARG A 134 1.68 -22.19 9.68
C ARG A 134 0.28 -22.65 10.09
N ALA A 135 0.03 -23.94 9.95
CA ALA A 135 -1.26 -24.56 10.24
C ALA A 135 -1.67 -24.49 11.72
N ASP A 136 -0.71 -24.29 12.62
CA ASP A 136 -0.89 -24.14 14.08
C ASP A 136 -0.89 -22.67 14.55
N ALA A 137 -0.89 -21.72 13.60
CA ALA A 137 -0.82 -20.30 13.91
C ALA A 137 -1.98 -19.87 14.82
N SER A 138 -1.63 -19.28 15.97
CA SER A 138 -2.60 -18.78 16.95
C SER A 138 -2.30 -17.33 17.32
N GLY A 139 -3.34 -16.55 17.65
CA GLY A 139 -3.17 -15.14 17.97
C GLY A 139 -2.48 -14.36 16.84
N LEU A 140 -1.33 -13.74 17.13
CA LEU A 140 -0.61 -12.84 16.20
C LEU A 140 0.27 -13.55 15.16
N ASP A 141 0.24 -14.87 15.08
CA ASP A 141 1.20 -15.62 14.26
C ASP A 141 1.07 -15.34 12.75
N GLY A 142 -0.15 -15.13 12.23
CA GLY A 142 -0.38 -14.73 10.84
C GLY A 142 0.26 -13.38 10.52
N ALA A 143 0.00 -12.37 11.36
CA ALA A 143 0.62 -11.04 11.25
C ALA A 143 2.15 -11.10 11.34
N ARG A 144 2.71 -11.94 12.22
CA ARG A 144 4.16 -12.15 12.34
C ARG A 144 4.76 -12.78 11.09
N ASP A 145 4.09 -13.76 10.50
CA ASP A 145 4.56 -14.44 9.29
C ASP A 145 4.52 -13.51 8.09
N LEU A 146 3.46 -12.71 7.93
CA LEU A 146 3.38 -11.68 6.90
C LEU A 146 4.42 -10.58 7.12
N PHE A 147 4.64 -10.14 8.35
CA PHE A 147 5.74 -9.21 8.67
C PHE A 147 7.09 -9.78 8.25
N ARG A 148 7.40 -11.03 8.59
CA ARG A 148 8.64 -11.70 8.17
C ARG A 148 8.75 -11.81 6.65
N ALA A 149 7.64 -12.05 5.96
CA ALA A 149 7.59 -12.08 4.51
C ALA A 149 7.95 -10.72 3.90
N ILE A 150 7.35 -9.65 4.41
CA ILE A 150 7.64 -8.27 4.00
C ILE A 150 9.10 -7.92 4.27
N ALA A 151 9.60 -8.20 5.48
CA ALA A 151 10.97 -7.91 5.86
C ALA A 151 11.98 -8.63 4.96
N ARG A 152 11.78 -9.93 4.70
CA ARG A 152 12.63 -10.69 3.75
C ARG A 152 12.56 -10.14 2.35
N ALA A 153 11.37 -9.81 1.87
CA ALA A 153 11.16 -9.28 0.54
C ALA A 153 11.89 -7.94 0.36
N LEU A 154 11.93 -7.10 1.40
CA LEU A 154 12.65 -5.82 1.42
C LEU A 154 14.17 -5.95 1.65
N GLY A 155 14.69 -7.13 1.98
CA GLY A 155 16.13 -7.37 2.25
C GLY A 155 16.58 -6.99 3.67
N ASP A 156 17.88 -7.13 3.95
CA ASP A 156 18.48 -6.93 5.29
C ASP A 156 18.16 -5.55 5.87
N ASP A 157 17.71 -5.50 7.13
CA ASP A 157 17.32 -4.29 7.88
C ASP A 157 18.46 -3.26 8.07
N ASP A 158 19.71 -3.65 7.81
CA ASP A 158 20.89 -2.79 7.94
C ASP A 158 21.05 -1.78 6.79
N ASP A 159 20.32 -1.96 5.69
CA ASP A 159 20.25 -0.95 4.64
C ASP A 159 19.42 0.27 5.12
N ASP A 160 20.07 1.45 5.15
CA ASP A 160 19.47 2.70 5.63
C ASP A 160 18.51 3.34 4.60
N GLY A 161 18.21 2.62 3.51
CA GLY A 161 17.30 3.02 2.45
C GLY A 161 15.85 3.23 2.90
N ASP A 162 15.15 4.13 2.20
CA ASP A 162 13.72 4.31 2.37
C ASP A 162 12.96 3.15 1.72
N ALA A 163 11.92 2.63 2.38
CA ALA A 163 11.04 1.62 1.84
C ALA A 163 9.58 2.08 1.81
N VAL A 164 8.77 1.47 0.94
CA VAL A 164 7.31 1.62 0.92
C VAL A 164 6.65 0.26 0.89
N VAL A 165 5.72 0.01 1.82
CA VAL A 165 4.87 -1.19 1.81
C VAL A 165 3.46 -0.80 1.43
N VAL A 166 2.89 -1.49 0.43
CA VAL A 166 1.56 -1.24 -0.10
C VAL A 166 0.67 -2.45 0.17
N PHE A 167 -0.44 -2.29 0.87
CA PHE A 167 -1.40 -3.36 1.20
C PHE A 167 -2.68 -3.27 0.36
N ASP A 168 -3.01 -4.36 -0.35
CA ASP A 168 -4.26 -4.57 -1.10
C ASP A 168 -4.96 -5.86 -0.64
N SER A 169 -5.86 -5.87 0.32
CA SER A 169 -6.30 -4.79 1.21
C SER A 169 -6.13 -5.22 2.67
N LEU A 170 -6.33 -4.30 3.62
CA LEU A 170 -6.36 -4.65 5.04
C LEU A 170 -7.59 -5.48 5.41
N ASN A 171 -8.67 -5.44 4.62
CA ASN A 171 -9.88 -6.23 4.88
C ASN A 171 -9.59 -7.72 4.81
N ALA A 172 -8.90 -8.16 3.75
CA ALA A 172 -8.51 -9.55 3.62
C ALA A 172 -7.66 -10.02 4.83
N LEU A 173 -6.81 -9.14 5.37
CA LEU A 173 -6.03 -9.41 6.56
C LEU A 173 -6.88 -9.48 7.83
N ALA A 174 -7.87 -8.60 7.98
CA ALA A 174 -8.79 -8.66 9.11
C ALA A 174 -9.71 -9.89 9.06
N ASP A 175 -10.20 -10.24 7.86
CA ASP A 175 -11.17 -11.33 7.65
C ASP A 175 -10.55 -12.73 7.85
N GLY A 176 -9.24 -12.89 7.67
CA GLY A 176 -8.56 -14.16 7.98
C GLY A 176 -8.13 -14.32 9.44
N GLU A 177 -8.51 -13.38 10.32
CA GLU A 177 -8.35 -13.57 11.76
C GLU A 177 -9.57 -14.28 12.38
N PRO A 178 -9.39 -15.16 13.38
CA PRO A 178 -10.49 -15.97 13.92
C PRO A 178 -11.60 -15.15 14.59
N THR A 179 -11.25 -13.98 15.14
CA THR A 179 -12.19 -13.11 15.83
C THR A 179 -11.91 -11.63 15.51
N ALA A 180 -12.93 -10.78 15.67
CA ALA A 180 -12.77 -9.34 15.55
C ALA A 180 -11.71 -8.77 16.52
N ALA A 181 -11.62 -9.31 17.74
CA ALA A 181 -10.60 -8.91 18.71
C ALA A 181 -9.18 -9.34 18.28
N ASP A 182 -9.04 -10.43 17.53
CA ASP A 182 -7.77 -10.83 16.94
C ASP A 182 -7.40 -9.89 15.79
N ALA A 183 -8.32 -9.54 14.89
CA ALA A 183 -8.11 -8.52 13.85
C ALA A 183 -7.68 -7.17 14.44
N ASP A 184 -8.37 -6.71 15.49
CA ASP A 184 -8.08 -5.46 16.21
C ASP A 184 -6.69 -5.45 16.86
N ARG A 185 -6.08 -6.61 17.09
CA ARG A 185 -4.69 -6.74 17.57
C ARG A 185 -3.70 -6.95 16.43
N ALA A 186 -4.03 -7.82 15.48
CA ALA A 186 -3.15 -8.27 14.42
C ALA A 186 -2.80 -7.15 13.43
N VAL A 187 -3.82 -6.47 12.88
CA VAL A 187 -3.60 -5.43 11.87
C VAL A 187 -2.80 -4.25 12.44
N PRO A 188 -3.13 -3.66 13.60
CA PRO A 188 -2.33 -2.56 14.14
C PRO A 188 -0.91 -2.99 14.52
N SER A 189 -0.73 -4.21 15.02
CA SER A 189 0.61 -4.73 15.36
C SER A 189 1.47 -4.95 14.12
N LEU A 190 0.88 -5.47 13.04
CA LEU A 190 1.56 -5.61 11.74
C LEU A 190 1.97 -4.25 11.21
N LEU A 191 1.04 -3.29 11.14
CA LEU A 191 1.33 -1.93 10.66
C LEU A 191 2.43 -1.27 11.49
N ALA A 192 2.40 -1.42 12.82
CA ALA A 192 3.43 -0.90 13.70
C ALA A 192 4.80 -1.54 13.45
N SER A 193 4.84 -2.87 13.29
CA SER A 193 6.07 -3.61 13.02
C SER A 193 6.66 -3.21 11.66
N VAL A 194 5.84 -3.15 10.62
CA VAL A 194 6.26 -2.68 9.29
C VAL A 194 6.75 -1.23 9.33
N SER A 195 6.10 -0.36 10.09
CA SER A 195 6.56 1.04 10.25
C SER A 195 7.98 1.10 10.83
N SER A 196 8.33 0.14 11.71
CA SER A 196 9.60 0.13 12.42
C SER A 196 10.79 -0.36 11.59
N LEU A 197 10.52 -1.07 10.48
CA LEU A 197 11.55 -1.46 9.51
C LEU A 197 12.32 -0.22 9.03
N ARG A 198 13.60 -0.40 8.69
CA ARG A 198 14.48 0.69 8.20
C ARG A 198 14.53 1.87 9.19
N ARG A 199 14.64 1.57 10.49
CA ARG A 199 14.69 2.57 11.58
C ARG A 199 13.53 3.59 11.55
N GLY A 200 12.32 3.16 11.17
CA GLY A 200 11.16 4.04 11.10
C GLY A 200 10.96 4.78 9.77
N ARG A 201 11.77 4.46 8.74
CA ARG A 201 11.72 5.15 7.43
C ARG A 201 10.76 4.50 6.44
N THR A 202 10.16 3.37 6.81
CA THR A 202 9.22 2.63 5.96
C THR A 202 7.87 3.33 5.90
N ALA A 203 7.51 3.84 4.71
CA ALA A 203 6.18 4.35 4.44
C ALA A 203 5.18 3.20 4.24
N ILE A 204 3.93 3.44 4.60
CA ILE A 204 2.83 2.49 4.42
C ILE A 204 1.73 3.14 3.58
N VAL A 205 1.28 2.42 2.56
CA VAL A 205 0.04 2.71 1.84
C VAL A 205 -0.88 1.52 2.03
N ALA A 206 -2.13 1.74 2.45
CA ALA A 206 -3.06 0.66 2.67
C ALA A 206 -4.43 0.98 2.09
N LEU A 207 -5.08 0.00 1.46
CA LEU A 207 -6.49 0.06 1.08
C LEU A 207 -7.37 -0.63 2.13
N ALA A 208 -8.54 -0.08 2.41
CA ALA A 208 -9.57 -0.72 3.20
C ALA A 208 -11.00 -0.38 2.71
N HIS A 209 -11.80 -1.42 2.48
CA HIS A 209 -13.23 -1.35 2.16
C HIS A 209 -14.04 -1.06 3.41
N ARG A 210 -14.46 0.19 3.59
CA ARG A 210 -15.14 0.69 4.79
C ARG A 210 -16.50 0.05 5.00
N ASP A 211 -17.24 -0.19 3.93
CA ASP A 211 -18.58 -0.78 3.93
C ASP A 211 -18.57 -2.31 4.02
N ALA A 212 -17.43 -2.95 3.80
CA ALA A 212 -17.23 -4.38 4.03
C ALA A 212 -16.94 -4.73 5.50
N CYS A 213 -16.60 -3.76 6.34
CA CYS A 213 -16.25 -4.01 7.73
C CYS A 213 -17.49 -4.27 8.60
N ALA A 214 -17.55 -5.44 9.25
CA ALA A 214 -18.59 -5.77 10.23
C ALA A 214 -18.69 -4.70 11.34
N TRP A 215 -19.90 -4.39 11.79
CA TRP A 215 -20.16 -3.24 12.68
C TRP A 215 -19.45 -3.34 14.04
N ASP A 216 -19.27 -4.56 14.53
CA ASP A 216 -18.63 -4.95 15.79
C ASP A 216 -17.11 -5.21 15.66
N GLY A 217 -16.54 -5.18 14.45
CA GLY A 217 -15.14 -5.49 14.16
C GLY A 217 -14.39 -4.39 13.42
N ARG A 218 -14.63 -3.12 13.77
CA ARG A 218 -13.98 -1.95 13.14
C ARG A 218 -12.80 -1.36 13.92
N GLY A 219 -12.40 -1.95 15.04
CA GLY A 219 -11.33 -1.42 15.88
C GLY A 219 -9.99 -1.32 15.14
N TRP A 220 -9.68 -2.28 14.27
CA TRP A 220 -8.51 -2.29 13.41
C TRP A 220 -8.53 -1.14 12.38
N LEU A 221 -9.68 -0.86 11.77
CA LEU A 221 -9.82 0.22 10.79
C LEU A 221 -9.66 1.58 11.47
N ASP A 222 -10.28 1.74 12.64
CA ASP A 222 -10.12 2.95 13.45
C ASP A 222 -8.67 3.14 13.92
N ALA A 223 -7.97 2.06 14.25
CA ALA A 223 -6.55 2.09 14.58
C ALA A 223 -5.69 2.49 13.36
N ALA A 224 -5.99 1.95 12.17
CA ALA A 224 -5.32 2.34 10.93
C ALA A 224 -5.54 3.84 10.61
N ARG A 225 -6.79 4.34 10.74
CA ARG A 225 -7.12 5.77 10.62
C ARG A 225 -6.34 6.64 11.59
N ARG A 226 -6.23 6.24 12.86
CA ARG A 226 -5.49 7.00 13.88
C ARG A 226 -4.01 7.11 13.54
N ARG A 227 -3.43 6.08 12.91
CA ARG A 227 -2.02 6.04 12.50
C ARG A 227 -1.75 6.77 11.19
N ALA A 228 -2.76 6.99 10.36
CA ALA A 228 -2.62 7.62 9.06
C ALA A 228 -2.25 9.11 9.16
N ASP A 229 -1.26 9.51 8.35
CA ASP A 229 -0.92 10.91 8.08
C ASP A 229 -1.91 11.54 7.11
N VAL A 230 -2.47 10.74 6.21
CA VAL A 230 -3.54 11.11 5.29
C VAL A 230 -4.54 9.96 5.15
N VAL A 231 -5.83 10.29 5.21
CA VAL A 231 -6.93 9.38 4.89
C VAL A 231 -7.59 9.85 3.61
N VAL A 232 -7.60 9.02 2.58
CA VAL A 232 -8.29 9.29 1.32
C VAL A 232 -9.56 8.47 1.27
N SER A 233 -10.73 9.10 1.29
CA SER A 233 -12.01 8.40 1.26
C SER A 233 -12.64 8.49 -0.12
N CYS A 234 -12.97 7.35 -0.72
CA CYS A 234 -13.72 7.21 -1.96
C CYS A 234 -15.14 6.74 -1.67
N ARG A 235 -16.15 7.45 -2.18
CA ARG A 235 -17.57 7.11 -2.00
C ARG A 235 -18.32 7.18 -3.30
N ALA A 236 -19.31 6.31 -3.45
CA ALA A 236 -20.22 6.35 -4.57
C ALA A 236 -21.14 7.58 -4.46
N LEU A 237 -21.79 7.95 -5.55
CA LEU A 237 -22.85 8.95 -5.51
C LEU A 237 -24.07 8.39 -4.76
N THR A 238 -24.55 9.12 -3.75
CA THR A 238 -25.74 8.73 -2.97
C THR A 238 -27.03 8.78 -3.79
N THR A 239 -27.02 9.51 -4.91
CA THR A 239 -28.15 9.67 -5.83
C THR A 239 -28.20 8.61 -6.93
N GLY A 240 -27.30 7.63 -6.92
CA GLY A 240 -27.21 6.58 -7.93
C GLY A 240 -26.13 6.85 -8.98
N HIS A 241 -26.23 6.20 -10.13
CA HIS A 241 -25.18 6.19 -11.16
C HIS A 241 -25.24 7.40 -12.10
N ALA A 242 -24.10 8.02 -12.39
CA ALA A 242 -23.97 9.06 -13.42
C ALA A 242 -22.81 8.74 -14.40
N ALA A 243 -22.95 9.16 -15.66
CA ALA A 243 -21.99 8.82 -16.72
C ALA A 243 -20.71 9.68 -16.70
N ASP A 244 -20.79 10.84 -16.05
CA ASP A 244 -19.77 11.89 -16.01
C ASP A 244 -19.09 12.01 -14.64
N VAL A 245 -19.75 11.55 -13.57
CA VAL A 245 -19.20 11.48 -12.21
C VAL A 245 -19.52 10.12 -11.62
N HIS A 246 -18.50 9.37 -11.21
CA HIS A 246 -18.68 8.05 -10.61
C HIS A 246 -18.76 8.12 -9.09
N GLY A 247 -18.19 9.17 -8.49
CA GLY A 247 -18.24 9.35 -7.05
C GLY A 247 -17.46 10.56 -6.56
N HIS A 248 -17.31 10.59 -5.24
CA HIS A 248 -16.53 11.59 -4.52
C HIS A 248 -15.26 10.97 -3.96
N VAL A 249 -14.19 11.74 -4.01
CA VAL A 249 -12.94 11.41 -3.32
C VAL A 249 -12.53 12.59 -2.46
N SER A 250 -12.25 12.34 -1.19
CA SER A 250 -11.76 13.36 -0.27
C SER A 250 -10.42 12.93 0.33
N ALA A 251 -9.56 13.89 0.63
CA ALA A 251 -8.31 13.67 1.36
C ALA A 251 -8.33 14.48 2.65
N GLU A 252 -8.25 13.79 3.79
CA GLU A 252 -8.05 14.37 5.12
C GLU A 252 -6.57 14.23 5.51
N HIS A 253 -5.86 15.36 5.51
CA HIS A 253 -4.47 15.48 5.91
C HIS A 253 -4.36 15.76 7.40
N ARG A 254 -3.90 14.77 8.16
CA ARG A 254 -3.95 14.77 9.62
C ARG A 254 -2.70 15.38 10.24
N THR A 255 -1.52 15.08 9.68
CA THR A 255 -0.22 15.53 10.23
C THR A 255 0.48 16.57 9.36
N GLY A 256 -0.07 16.88 8.17
CA GLY A 256 0.52 17.83 7.23
C GLY A 256 1.66 17.27 6.37
N ARG A 257 2.17 16.06 6.66
CA ARG A 257 3.29 15.44 5.93
C ARG A 257 3.01 15.21 4.45
N MET A 258 1.73 15.05 4.10
CA MET A 258 1.24 14.86 2.73
C MET A 258 0.66 16.13 2.09
N ILE A 259 0.55 17.23 2.82
CA ILE A 259 -0.06 18.47 2.32
C ILE A 259 0.88 19.13 1.30
N LYS A 260 0.30 19.60 0.18
CA LYS A 260 0.98 20.53 -0.74
C LYS A 260 1.19 21.87 -0.05
N THR A 261 2.43 22.30 0.09
CA THR A 261 2.77 23.69 0.41
C THR A 261 2.56 24.55 -0.83
N THR A 262 1.81 25.65 -0.70
CA THR A 262 1.65 26.61 -1.81
C THR A 262 2.87 27.53 -1.90
N THR A 263 3.05 28.17 -3.06
CA THR A 263 4.14 29.14 -3.33
C THR A 263 4.16 30.32 -2.35
N ASN A 264 3.04 30.63 -1.71
CA ASN A 264 2.95 31.69 -0.69
C ASN A 264 3.22 31.16 0.74
N GLY A 265 3.72 29.94 0.89
CA GLY A 265 3.95 29.29 2.19
C GLY A 265 2.68 28.81 2.90
N ALA A 266 1.49 29.11 2.38
CA ALA A 266 0.23 28.61 2.94
C ALA A 266 0.06 27.11 2.64
N ALA A 267 -0.24 26.32 3.67
CA ALA A 267 -0.58 24.91 3.52
C ALA A 267 -1.95 24.76 2.83
N ALA A 268 -2.12 23.76 1.95
CA ALA A 268 -3.44 23.42 1.44
C ALA A 268 -4.41 23.09 2.60
N PRO A 269 -5.74 23.18 2.38
CA PRO A 269 -6.71 22.83 3.40
C PRO A 269 -6.46 21.43 3.97
N ARG A 270 -6.63 21.27 5.29
CA ARG A 270 -6.51 19.95 5.94
C ARG A 270 -7.47 18.92 5.37
N ARG A 271 -8.58 19.35 4.79
CA ARG A 271 -9.49 18.48 4.05
C ARG A 271 -9.77 19.06 2.68
N VAL A 272 -9.66 18.23 1.66
CA VAL A 272 -9.97 18.59 0.27
C VAL A 272 -10.96 17.57 -0.28
N ASP A 273 -12.06 18.05 -0.85
CA ASP A 273 -13.07 17.22 -1.48
C ASP A 273 -13.03 17.41 -3.01
N ALA A 274 -13.15 16.31 -3.73
CA ALA A 274 -13.09 16.23 -5.18
C ALA A 274 -14.13 15.22 -5.72
N ARG A 275 -14.42 15.32 -7.00
CA ARG A 275 -15.19 14.34 -7.77
C ARG A 275 -14.24 13.52 -8.61
N PHE A 276 -14.58 12.27 -8.85
CA PHE A 276 -13.81 11.43 -9.77
C PHE A 276 -14.68 10.80 -10.86
N ARG A 277 -14.04 10.58 -11.99
CA ARG A 277 -14.55 9.81 -13.13
C ARG A 277 -13.47 8.83 -13.56
N LEU A 278 -13.84 7.56 -13.66
CA LEU A 278 -12.97 6.52 -14.19
C LEU A 278 -13.17 6.45 -15.71
N THR A 279 -12.08 6.56 -16.46
CA THR A 279 -12.12 6.43 -17.92
C THR A 279 -11.17 5.31 -18.35
N GLU A 280 -11.27 4.86 -19.59
CA GLU A 280 -10.34 3.86 -20.14
C GLU A 280 -8.88 4.34 -20.10
N LEU A 281 -8.67 5.66 -20.18
CA LEU A 281 -7.36 6.32 -20.12
C LEU A 281 -6.90 6.60 -18.67
N GLY A 282 -7.67 6.20 -17.66
CA GLY A 282 -7.35 6.39 -16.25
C GLY A 282 -8.32 7.32 -15.50
N PRO A 283 -8.07 7.54 -14.20
CA PRO A 283 -8.93 8.35 -13.34
C PRO A 283 -8.76 9.84 -13.60
N LYS A 284 -9.87 10.55 -13.78
CA LYS A 284 -9.95 12.02 -13.77
C LYS A 284 -10.51 12.47 -12.43
N VAL A 285 -9.78 13.34 -11.73
CA VAL A 285 -10.16 13.87 -10.41
C VAL A 285 -10.18 15.39 -10.47
N SER A 286 -11.31 16.00 -10.12
CA SER A 286 -11.51 17.46 -10.15
C SER A 286 -11.98 17.96 -8.79
N ARG A 287 -11.40 19.06 -8.29
CA ARG A 287 -11.80 19.65 -7.01
C ARG A 287 -13.24 20.13 -7.05
N VAL A 288 -13.94 19.94 -5.94
CA VAL A 288 -15.20 20.65 -5.70
C VAL A 288 -14.81 21.99 -5.09
N HIS A 289 -14.93 23.07 -5.87
CA HIS A 289 -14.85 24.41 -5.31
C HIS A 289 -16.16 24.68 -4.57
N VAL A 290 -16.07 24.94 -3.27
CA VAL A 290 -17.15 25.50 -2.45
C VAL A 290 -16.95 27.01 -2.41
#